data_AF-A0A0E0GMU3-F1
#
_entry.id   AF-A0A0E0GMU3-F1
#
_cell.length_a   1.000
_cell.length_b   1.000
_cell.length_c   1.000
_cell.angle_alpha   90.00
_cell.angle_beta   90.00
_cell.angle_gamma   90.00
#
_symmetry.space_group_name_H-M   'P 1'
#
loop_
_entity.id
_entity.type
_entity.pdbx_description
1 polymer ?
#
loop_
_entity_poly.entity_id
_entity_poly.type
_entity_poly.pdbx_seq_one_letter_code
_entity_poly.pdbx_strand_id
1 'polypeptide(L)'
;MGSGNKLAASVVVVTFAVLMAAVTTTCQAAYGPPNPASCGLKVGYYYAKCPHAEEIVKNVVGAAILHNPGVGAGLIRMLFHDCFVEGQH
;
A
#
# COMPACT_ATOMS: atom_id res chain seq x y z
N MET A 1 -33.24 27.62 34.12
CA MET A 1 -31.86 27.49 33.60
C MET A 1 -31.66 26.06 33.12
N GLY A 2 -31.33 25.83 31.85
CA GLY A 2 -31.14 24.46 31.32
C GLY A 2 -30.78 24.36 29.84
N SER A 3 -30.72 25.49 29.13
CA SER A 3 -30.43 25.56 27.70
C SER A 3 -28.92 25.74 27.39
N GLY A 4 -28.16 26.39 28.29
CA GLY A 4 -26.74 26.69 28.07
C GLY A 4 -25.83 25.45 27.98
N ASN A 5 -26.03 24.45 28.85
CA ASN A 5 -25.23 23.22 28.85
C ASN A 5 -25.54 22.31 27.66
N LYS A 6 -26.74 22.40 27.08
CA LYS A 6 -27.12 21.62 25.90
C LYS A 6 -26.42 22.15 24.65
N LEU A 7 -26.34 23.46 24.51
CA LEU A 7 -25.65 24.10 23.38
C LEU A 7 -24.14 23.84 23.43
N ALA A 8 -23.53 23.99 24.61
CA ALA A 8 -22.11 23.66 24.82
C ALA A 8 -21.83 22.17 24.54
N ALA A 9 -22.68 21.26 25.02
CA ALA A 9 -22.55 19.84 24.74
C ALA A 9 -22.69 19.52 23.25
N SER A 10 -23.65 20.14 22.55
CA SER A 10 -23.81 19.96 21.10
C SER A 10 -22.62 20.47 20.31
N VAL A 11 -22.04 21.63 20.67
CA VAL A 11 -20.84 22.17 20.01
C VAL A 11 -19.62 21.27 20.25
N VAL A 12 -19.44 20.76 21.47
CA VAL A 12 -18.35 19.81 21.79
C VAL A 12 -18.51 18.51 20.99
N VAL A 13 -19.73 17.96 20.92
CA VAL A 13 -19.98 16.72 20.16
C VAL A 13 -19.75 16.92 18.67
N VAL A 14 -20.20 18.04 18.10
CA VAL A 14 -20.02 18.35 16.67
C VAL A 14 -18.54 18.57 16.34
N THR A 15 -17.80 19.29 17.18
CA THR A 15 -16.36 19.53 16.94
C THR A 15 -15.53 18.27 17.06
N PHE A 16 -15.81 17.40 18.04
CA PHE A 16 -15.18 16.07 18.13
C PHE A 16 -15.53 15.19 16.93
N ALA A 17 -16.79 15.18 16.48
CA ALA A 17 -17.20 14.40 15.31
C ALA A 17 -16.48 14.85 14.02
N VAL A 18 -16.31 16.16 13.84
CA VAL A 18 -15.59 16.74 12.68
C VAL A 18 -14.09 16.41 12.75
N LEU A 19 -13.47 16.45 13.94
CA LEU A 19 -12.08 16.03 14.15
C LEU A 19 -11.88 14.55 13.82
N MET A 20 -12.78 13.66 14.26
CA MET A 20 -12.69 12.23 13.98
C MET A 20 -12.89 11.93 12.48
N ALA A 21 -13.77 12.65 11.80
CA ALA A 21 -13.98 12.51 10.35
C ALA A 21 -12.75 12.99 9.53
N ALA A 22 -12.01 13.98 10.03
CA ALA A 22 -10.76 14.43 9.41
C ALA A 22 -9.58 13.45 9.64
N VAL A 23 -9.62 12.65 10.72
CA VAL A 23 -8.62 11.62 11.01
C VAL A 23 -8.85 10.35 10.17
N THR A 24 -10.07 10.10 9.69
CA THR A 24 -10.40 8.92 8.88
C THR A 24 -9.95 9.00 7.41
N THR A 25 -9.30 10.09 6.97
CA THR A 25 -8.92 10.27 5.56
C THR A 25 -7.59 9.60 5.16
N THR A 26 -7.11 8.63 5.93
CA THR A 26 -6.04 7.72 5.49
C THR A 26 -6.67 6.39 5.06
N CYS A 27 -6.63 6.10 3.75
CA CYS A 27 -6.91 4.79 3.12
C CYS A 27 -7.83 3.84 3.93
N GLN A 28 -9.13 4.09 4.04
CA GLN A 28 -10.03 3.05 4.54
C GLN A 28 -10.22 1.98 3.45
N ALA A 29 -9.53 0.86 3.63
CA ALA A 29 -9.78 -0.41 2.96
C ALA A 29 -11.20 -0.88 3.32
N ALA A 30 -12.20 -0.40 2.59
CA ALA A 30 -13.58 -0.80 2.76
C ALA A 30 -13.78 -2.23 2.21
N TYR A 31 -13.91 -3.20 3.12
CA TYR A 31 -14.60 -4.48 2.92
C TYR A 31 -14.14 -5.40 1.76
N GLY A 32 -12.86 -5.42 1.43
CA GLY A 32 -12.28 -6.42 0.53
C GLY A 32 -10.95 -6.96 1.09
N PRO A 33 -10.49 -8.15 0.67
CA PRO A 33 -9.13 -8.56 0.96
C PRO A 33 -8.16 -7.44 0.52
N PRO A 34 -7.15 -7.08 1.32
CA PRO A 34 -6.29 -5.95 1.05
C PRO A 34 -5.71 -6.09 -0.36
N ASN A 35 -6.13 -5.22 -1.28
CA ASN A 35 -5.46 -5.12 -2.55
C ASN A 35 -4.18 -4.29 -2.28
N PRO A 36 -2.98 -4.79 -2.59
CA PRO A 36 -1.75 -4.07 -2.31
C PRO A 36 -1.62 -2.78 -3.16
N ALA A 37 -2.50 -2.61 -4.16
CA ALA A 37 -2.67 -1.38 -4.93
C ALA A 37 -3.42 -0.26 -4.20
N SER A 38 -4.05 -0.51 -3.04
CA SER A 38 -4.95 0.45 -2.39
C SER A 38 -4.27 1.41 -1.43
N CYS A 39 -3.04 1.11 -0.98
CA CYS A 39 -2.29 2.01 -0.10
C CYS A 39 -0.78 1.71 -0.10
N GLY A 40 -0.10 1.65 -1.27
CA GLY A 40 1.37 1.61 -1.24
C GLY A 40 2.14 1.35 -2.54
N LEU A 41 1.60 0.58 -3.49
CA LEU A 41 2.32 0.31 -4.73
C LEU A 41 1.96 1.30 -5.84
N LYS A 42 2.99 1.75 -6.56
CA LYS A 42 2.86 2.65 -7.70
C LYS A 42 3.88 2.28 -8.78
N VAL A 43 3.44 2.25 -10.03
CA VAL A 43 4.35 2.09 -11.18
C VAL A 43 5.31 3.29 -11.24
N GLY A 44 6.60 3.04 -11.45
CA GLY A 44 7.61 4.10 -11.41
C GLY A 44 7.85 4.64 -10.00
N TYR A 45 7.59 3.86 -8.94
CA TYR A 45 7.88 4.25 -7.55
C TYR A 45 9.32 4.77 -7.38
N TYR A 46 10.27 4.14 -8.07
CA TYR A 46 11.68 4.50 -8.00
C TYR A 46 12.08 5.70 -8.86
N TYR A 47 11.19 6.27 -9.67
CA TYR A 47 11.55 7.30 -10.67
C TYR A 47 12.38 8.45 -10.11
N ALA A 48 12.02 8.97 -8.93
CA ALA A 48 12.72 10.11 -8.32
C ALA A 48 14.06 9.76 -7.64
N LYS A 49 14.29 8.50 -7.29
CA LYS A 49 15.50 8.06 -6.56
C LYS A 49 16.47 7.26 -7.43
N CYS A 50 15.92 6.37 -8.26
CA CYS A 50 16.65 5.50 -9.18
C CYS A 50 15.79 5.28 -10.44
N PRO A 51 15.85 6.19 -11.42
CA PRO A 51 14.98 6.14 -12.61
C PRO A 51 15.24 4.91 -13.50
N HIS A 52 16.45 4.35 -13.45
CA HIS A 52 16.83 3.19 -14.24
C HIS A 52 16.62 1.85 -13.53
N ALA A 53 16.02 1.83 -12.34
CA ALA A 53 15.87 0.60 -11.56
C ALA A 53 15.17 -0.52 -12.34
N GLU A 54 14.04 -0.22 -12.97
CA GLU A 54 13.25 -1.19 -13.75
C GLU A 54 14.02 -1.68 -14.99
N GLU A 55 14.75 -0.77 -15.66
CA GLU A 55 15.57 -1.07 -16.84
C GLU A 55 16.76 -1.97 -16.49
N ILE A 56 17.50 -1.66 -15.42
CA ILE A 56 18.65 -2.43 -14.97
C ILE A 56 18.22 -3.86 -14.64
N VAL A 57 17.14 -4.02 -13.86
CA VAL A 57 16.62 -5.35 -13.49
C VAL A 57 16.22 -6.13 -14.75
N LYS A 58 15.52 -5.49 -15.69
CA LYS A 58 15.13 -6.13 -16.95
C LYS A 58 16.33 -6.61 -17.77
N ASN A 59 17.38 -5.79 -17.89
CA ASN A 59 18.55 -6.13 -18.68
C ASN A 59 19.35 -7.28 -18.06
N VAL A 60 19.59 -7.23 -16.74
CA VAL A 60 20.34 -8.27 -16.03
C VAL A 60 19.59 -9.60 -16.04
N VAL A 61 18.29 -9.58 -15.70
CA VAL A 61 17.46 -10.79 -15.71
C VAL A 61 17.32 -11.34 -17.13
N GLY A 62 17.14 -10.47 -18.13
CA GLY A 62 17.07 -10.87 -19.54
C GLY A 62 18.34 -11.59 -20.00
N ALA A 63 19.51 -11.04 -19.71
CA ALA A 63 20.79 -11.68 -20.03
C ALA A 63 20.96 -13.03 -19.31
N ALA A 64 20.55 -13.12 -18.04
CA ALA A 64 20.61 -14.35 -17.26
C ALA A 64 19.68 -15.45 -17.82
N ILE A 65 18.48 -15.08 -18.29
CA ILE A 65 17.53 -16.01 -18.94
C ILE A 65 18.07 -16.50 -20.28
N LEU A 66 18.68 -15.61 -21.08
CA LEU A 66 19.30 -16.01 -22.35
C LEU A 66 20.42 -17.04 -22.15
N HIS A 67 21.18 -16.90 -21.06
CA HIS A 67 22.22 -17.86 -20.71
C HIS A 67 21.66 -19.16 -20.11
N ASN A 68 20.64 -19.06 -19.26
CA ASN A 68 19.97 -20.22 -18.66
C ASN A 68 18.46 -19.95 -18.51
N PRO A 69 17.61 -20.54 -19.35
CA PRO A 69 16.16 -20.36 -19.29
C PRO A 69 15.53 -20.71 -17.93
N GLY A 70 16.15 -21.61 -17.16
CA GLY A 70 15.68 -22.02 -15.83
C GLY A 70 15.70 -20.88 -14.79
N VAL A 71 16.50 -19.83 -15.00
CA VAL A 71 16.57 -18.67 -14.11
C VAL A 71 15.22 -17.94 -14.05
N GLY A 72 14.53 -17.78 -15.18
CA GLY A 72 13.23 -17.12 -15.21
C GLY A 72 12.18 -17.85 -14.37
N ALA A 73 12.10 -19.17 -14.53
CA ALA A 73 11.21 -20.01 -13.73
C ALA A 73 11.60 -19.99 -12.23
N GLY A 74 12.91 -20.01 -11.93
CA GLY A 74 13.43 -19.94 -10.56
C GLY A 74 13.08 -18.64 -9.84
N LEU A 75 13.25 -17.49 -10.50
CA LEU A 75 12.91 -16.18 -9.94
C LEU A 75 11.42 -16.05 -9.61
N ILE A 76 10.55 -16.52 -10.51
CA ILE A 76 9.10 -16.52 -10.29
C ILE A 76 8.75 -17.43 -9.10
N ARG A 77 9.33 -18.65 -9.04
CA ARG A 77 9.12 -19.57 -7.93
C ARG A 77 9.59 -18.98 -6.60
N MET A 78 10.73 -18.29 -6.58
CA MET A 78 11.25 -17.63 -5.38
C MET A 78 10.33 -16.50 -4.92
N LEU A 79 9.84 -15.66 -5.85
CA LEU A 79 8.87 -14.60 -5.53
C LEU A 79 7.61 -15.16 -4.86
N PHE A 80 7.06 -16.25 -5.42
CA PHE A 80 5.91 -16.92 -4.82
C PHE A 80 6.26 -17.56 -3.47
N HIS A 81 7.44 -18.13 -3.33
CA HIS A 81 7.89 -18.72 -2.07
C HIS A 81 8.02 -17.67 -0.96
N ASP A 82 8.63 -16.51 -1.24
CA ASP A 82 8.80 -15.43 -0.26
C ASP A 82 7.44 -14.83 0.15
N CYS A 83 6.52 -14.66 -0.79
CA CYS A 83 5.20 -14.12 -0.48
C CYS A 83 4.31 -15.12 0.29
N PHE A 84 4.41 -16.42 -0.02
CA PHE A 84 3.56 -17.43 0.61
C PHE A 84 4.05 -17.84 2.00
N VAL A 85 5.34 -17.69 2.29
CA VAL A 85 5.93 -18.02 3.60
C VAL A 85 5.63 -16.93 4.66
N GLU A 86 5.35 -15.69 4.25
CA GLU A 86 5.09 -14.56 5.17
C GLU A 86 3.68 -13.94 5.06
N GLY A 87 2.79 -14.41 4.18
CA GLY A 87 1.63 -13.61 3.76
C GLY A 87 0.24 -14.25 3.87
N GLN A 88 -0.19 -14.66 5.08
CA GLN A 88 -1.61 -14.67 5.51
C GLN A 88 -1.70 -14.68 7.05
N HIS A 89 -1.30 -13.59 7.73
CA HIS A 89 -1.81 -13.18 9.05
C HIS A 89 -1.91 -11.66 9.08
#